data_AF-A0A1M6YGU2-F1
#
_entry.id   AF-A0A1M6YGU2-F1
#
_cell.length_a   1.000
_cell.length_b   1.000
_cell.length_c   1.000
_cell.angle_alpha   90.00
_cell.angle_beta   90.00
_cell.angle_gamma   90.00
#
_symmetry.space_group_name_H-M   'P 1'
#
loop_
_entity.id
_entity.type
_entity.pdbx_description
1 polymer ?
#
loop_
_entity_poly.entity_id
_entity_poly.type
_entity_poly.pdbx_seq_one_letter_code
_entity_poly.pdbx_strand_id
1 'polypeptide(L)'
;MIFTETLNNFHSYITDTTDLIFDIAFKNQKHESDLFLLIENGFYNRRNPDVVFGNTKISPYTIGFDDDRLSEQTQNEFYNFYRDRQIPNKHTFQKSKVENKTTQHTERISIHIETALYIKFWESEHIIRLLHNLARLSNKQDFNWHFDSSNFKITNKTSGKSQKLGRTGIIESHLISEFDNSCPEFSDLIQSCYSSQIRNSIAHSQFFLYGDFINFTNHQHGLAYNNISQISFERWELYIHFTILIYNAIISNVNRYYRMYCDRAKSKHFGIPIRIIKADHSVELRWYTYDGCRWCWYINSDQGRQEDRYWLNK
;
A
#
# COMPACT_ATOMS: atom_id res chain seq x y z
N MET A 1 13.59 8.81 14.54
CA MET A 1 12.98 10.15 14.38
C MET A 1 12.97 10.54 12.91
N ILE A 2 12.09 11.46 12.50
CA ILE A 2 12.10 12.04 11.15
C ILE A 2 12.98 13.29 11.14
N PHE A 3 13.99 13.31 10.27
CA PHE A 3 14.84 14.45 10.04
C PHE A 3 14.52 15.10 8.69
N THR A 4 14.26 16.41 8.72
CA THR A 4 13.93 17.17 7.49
C THR A 4 15.06 17.11 6.46
N GLU A 5 16.32 17.09 6.91
CA GLU A 5 17.49 16.91 6.04
C GLU A 5 17.43 15.59 5.25
N THR A 6 17.22 14.47 5.94
CA THR A 6 17.12 13.15 5.31
C THR A 6 15.91 13.08 4.37
N LEU A 7 14.76 13.67 4.76
CA LEU A 7 13.61 13.75 3.88
C LEU A 7 13.95 14.50 2.58
N ASN A 8 14.54 15.68 2.68
CA ASN A 8 14.87 16.51 1.52
C ASN A 8 15.86 15.83 0.57
N ASN A 9 16.85 15.11 1.12
CA ASN A 9 17.87 14.43 0.33
C ASN A 9 17.30 13.32 -0.57
N PHE A 10 16.25 12.63 -0.12
CA PHE A 10 15.66 11.49 -0.86
C PHE A 10 14.30 11.80 -1.48
N HIS A 11 13.72 12.97 -1.21
CA HIS A 11 12.36 13.31 -1.64
C HIS A 11 12.17 13.21 -3.15
N SER A 12 13.03 13.84 -3.95
CA SER A 12 12.92 13.80 -5.42
C SER A 12 13.04 12.39 -5.96
N TYR A 13 14.12 11.67 -5.60
CA TYR A 13 14.35 10.30 -6.03
C TYR A 13 13.13 9.39 -5.76
N ILE A 14 12.60 9.41 -4.54
CA ILE A 14 11.47 8.55 -4.16
C ILE A 14 10.18 8.97 -4.86
N THR A 15 9.92 10.29 -4.97
CA THR A 15 8.73 10.80 -5.65
C THR A 15 8.78 10.47 -7.13
N ASP A 16 9.89 10.74 -7.81
CA ASP A 16 10.05 10.50 -9.25
C ASP A 16 9.94 9.00 -9.58
N THR A 17 10.54 8.14 -8.76
CA THR A 17 10.47 6.68 -8.93
C THR A 17 9.04 6.16 -8.72
N THR A 18 8.32 6.71 -7.74
CA THR A 18 6.93 6.34 -7.47
C THR A 18 5.99 6.87 -8.56
N ASP A 19 6.20 8.10 -9.04
CA ASP A 19 5.46 8.68 -10.16
C ASP A 19 5.65 7.84 -11.42
N LEU A 20 6.88 7.39 -11.69
CA LEU A 20 7.21 6.56 -12.83
C LEU A 20 6.42 5.25 -12.86
N ILE A 21 6.36 4.50 -11.75
CA ILE A 21 5.62 3.23 -11.73
C ILE A 21 4.11 3.46 -11.92
N PHE A 22 3.54 4.54 -11.37
CA PHE A 22 2.14 4.89 -11.60
C PHE A 22 1.88 5.30 -13.06
N ASP A 23 2.80 6.03 -13.69
CA ASP A 23 2.72 6.40 -15.10
C ASP A 23 2.81 5.17 -16.01
N ILE A 24 3.68 4.21 -15.67
CA ILE A 24 3.79 2.93 -16.37
C ILE A 24 2.48 2.16 -16.23
N ALA A 25 1.95 2.01 -15.01
CA ALA A 25 0.66 1.35 -14.76
C ALA A 25 -0.49 2.00 -15.55
N PHE A 26 -0.54 3.33 -15.56
CA PHE A 26 -1.55 4.09 -16.29
C PHE A 26 -1.49 3.86 -17.81
N LYS A 27 -0.28 3.77 -18.37
CA LYS A 27 -0.06 3.50 -19.81
C LYS A 27 -0.31 2.05 -20.17
N ASN A 28 0.00 1.12 -19.27
CA ASN A 28 -0.03 -0.32 -19.52
C ASN A 28 -1.34 -1.01 -19.12
N GLN A 29 -2.26 -0.31 -18.44
CA GLN A 29 -3.56 -0.87 -18.10
C GLN A 29 -4.31 -1.39 -19.34
N LYS A 30 -4.95 -2.56 -19.21
CA LYS A 30 -5.69 -3.20 -20.31
C LYS A 30 -7.06 -2.58 -20.54
N HIS A 31 -7.65 -1.97 -19.52
CA HIS A 31 -8.88 -1.19 -19.62
C HIS A 31 -8.69 0.19 -19.02
N GLU A 32 -9.34 1.21 -19.58
CA GLU A 32 -9.11 2.63 -19.26
C GLU A 32 -9.37 3.01 -17.79
N SER A 33 -10.06 2.13 -17.06
CA SER A 33 -10.46 2.30 -15.66
C SER A 33 -9.74 1.36 -14.69
N ASP A 34 -8.78 0.55 -15.12
CA ASP A 34 -8.18 -0.43 -14.19
C ASP A 34 -7.34 0.29 -13.13
N LEU A 35 -6.63 1.37 -13.49
CA LEU A 35 -5.93 2.19 -12.49
C LEU A 35 -6.92 2.92 -11.56
N PHE A 36 -8.09 3.31 -12.07
CA PHE A 36 -9.15 3.86 -11.23
C PHE A 36 -9.61 2.87 -10.14
N LEU A 37 -9.73 1.58 -10.48
CA LEU A 37 -10.08 0.55 -9.50
C LEU A 37 -9.02 0.41 -8.41
N LEU A 38 -7.74 0.59 -8.74
CA LEU A 38 -6.67 0.63 -7.74
C LEU A 38 -6.84 1.83 -6.79
N ILE A 39 -7.07 3.02 -7.35
CA ILE A 39 -7.21 4.28 -6.61
C ILE A 39 -8.42 4.26 -5.66
N GLU A 40 -9.56 3.77 -6.15
CA GLU A 40 -10.79 3.73 -5.36
C GLU A 40 -10.97 2.46 -4.54
N ASN A 41 -9.93 1.62 -4.41
CA ASN A 41 -9.99 0.38 -3.66
C ASN A 41 -11.13 -0.53 -4.16
N GLY A 42 -11.02 -1.00 -5.41
CA GLY A 42 -11.88 -2.04 -5.97
C GLY A 42 -11.50 -3.42 -5.44
N PHE A 43 -12.47 -4.19 -4.96
CA PHE A 43 -12.23 -5.53 -4.44
C PHE A 43 -13.48 -6.41 -4.50
N TYR A 44 -13.28 -7.71 -4.36
CA TYR A 44 -14.34 -8.69 -4.17
C TYR A 44 -14.61 -8.90 -2.67
N ASN A 45 -15.77 -8.45 -2.20
CA ASN A 45 -16.20 -8.61 -0.83
C ASN A 45 -16.75 -10.03 -0.57
N ARG A 46 -15.90 -10.88 0.02
CA ARG A 46 -16.25 -12.26 0.39
C ARG A 46 -17.28 -12.39 1.50
N ARG A 47 -17.54 -11.32 2.26
CA ARG A 47 -18.58 -11.32 3.31
C ARG A 47 -19.97 -11.04 2.74
N ASN A 48 -20.05 -10.51 1.52
CA ASN A 48 -21.30 -10.19 0.83
C ASN A 48 -21.54 -11.03 -0.44
N PRO A 49 -21.32 -12.36 -0.48
CA PRO A 49 -21.68 -13.12 -1.66
C PRO A 49 -23.22 -13.16 -1.71
N ASP A 50 -23.79 -12.34 -2.59
CA ASP A 50 -25.21 -12.36 -2.93
C ASP A 50 -26.17 -11.99 -1.77
N VAL A 51 -25.78 -11.02 -0.94
CA VAL A 51 -26.72 -10.45 0.05
C VAL A 51 -27.87 -9.77 -0.70
N VAL A 52 -29.07 -10.32 -0.53
CA VAL A 52 -30.30 -9.73 -1.05
C VAL A 52 -30.84 -8.79 0.02
N PHE A 53 -30.80 -7.48 -0.25
CA PHE A 53 -31.44 -6.48 0.61
C PHE A 53 -32.81 -6.13 0.02
N GLY A 54 -33.86 -6.74 0.58
CA GLY A 54 -35.21 -6.66 0.02
C GLY A 54 -35.31 -7.39 -1.32
N ASN A 55 -35.44 -6.65 -2.42
CA ASN A 55 -35.50 -7.20 -3.78
C ASN A 55 -34.23 -6.92 -4.60
N THR A 56 -33.20 -6.34 -3.99
CA THR A 56 -31.97 -5.94 -4.68
C THR A 56 -30.84 -6.87 -4.30
N LYS A 57 -30.20 -7.46 -5.31
CA LYS A 57 -29.00 -8.28 -5.16
C LYS A 57 -27.78 -7.37 -5.11
N ILE A 58 -27.14 -7.26 -3.95
CA ILE A 58 -25.93 -6.47 -3.81
C ILE A 58 -24.78 -7.18 -4.54
N SER A 59 -24.08 -6.45 -5.41
CA SER A 59 -22.89 -6.98 -6.07
C SER A 59 -21.78 -7.24 -5.06
N PRO A 60 -21.12 -8.42 -5.09
CA PRO A 60 -19.94 -8.67 -4.26
C PRO A 60 -18.71 -7.90 -4.77
N TYR A 61 -18.75 -7.33 -5.97
CA TYR A 61 -17.70 -6.45 -6.49
C TYR A 61 -17.97 -5.03 -6.02
N THR A 62 -17.17 -4.59 -5.05
CA THR A 62 -17.30 -3.31 -4.37
C THR A 62 -16.14 -2.41 -4.79
N ILE A 63 -16.43 -1.11 -4.89
CA ILE A 63 -15.44 -0.05 -5.02
C ILE A 63 -15.69 0.88 -3.84
N GLY A 64 -14.64 1.28 -3.13
CA GLY A 64 -14.77 2.26 -2.06
C GLY A 64 -14.36 1.74 -0.69
N PHE A 65 -15.24 1.97 0.28
CA PHE A 65 -14.99 1.75 1.70
C PHE A 65 -15.20 0.29 2.12
N ASP A 66 -14.19 -0.24 2.79
CA ASP A 66 -14.20 -1.46 3.59
C ASP A 66 -13.46 -1.23 4.91
N ASP A 67 -13.44 -2.25 5.77
CA ASP A 67 -12.70 -2.22 7.04
C ASP A 67 -11.22 -1.87 6.81
N ASP A 68 -10.63 -2.32 5.69
CA ASP A 68 -9.23 -2.04 5.34
C ASP A 68 -9.03 -0.55 5.03
N ARG A 69 -9.93 0.09 4.25
CA ARG A 69 -9.87 1.52 3.94
C ARG A 69 -10.12 2.40 5.18
N LEU A 70 -11.00 1.99 6.09
CA LEU A 70 -11.15 2.66 7.39
C LEU A 70 -9.88 2.55 8.25
N SER A 71 -9.24 1.37 8.24
CA SER A 71 -7.95 1.18 8.89
C SER A 71 -6.87 2.10 8.31
N GLU A 72 -6.85 2.27 6.99
CA GLU A 72 -5.94 3.17 6.29
C GLU A 72 -6.14 4.64 6.70
N GLN A 73 -7.39 5.10 6.86
CA GLN A 73 -7.66 6.48 7.28
C GLN A 73 -7.03 6.80 8.65
N THR A 74 -7.29 5.96 9.65
CA THR A 74 -6.70 6.12 10.99
C THR A 74 -5.18 5.91 10.98
N GLN A 75 -4.67 5.09 10.06
CA GLN A 75 -3.23 4.98 9.81
C GLN A 75 -2.65 6.28 9.25
N ASN A 76 -3.30 6.93 8.29
CA ASN A 76 -2.85 8.21 7.76
C ASN A 76 -2.82 9.30 8.84
N GLU A 77 -3.82 9.32 9.73
CA GLU A 77 -3.81 10.20 10.92
C GLU A 77 -2.60 9.94 11.82
N PHE A 78 -2.27 8.67 12.08
CA PHE A 78 -1.10 8.29 12.87
C PHE A 78 0.22 8.71 12.18
N TYR A 79 0.30 8.56 10.86
CA TYR A 79 1.44 9.03 10.06
C TYR A 79 1.56 10.56 10.07
N ASN A 80 0.46 11.30 9.96
CA ASN A 80 0.43 12.77 10.08
C ASN A 80 0.91 13.21 11.47
N PHE A 81 0.34 12.62 12.52
CA PHE A 81 0.75 12.90 13.89
C PHE A 81 2.26 12.73 14.09
N TYR A 82 2.86 11.69 13.52
CA TYR A 82 4.29 11.49 13.61
C TYR A 82 5.09 12.47 12.74
N ARG A 83 4.63 12.74 11.52
CA ARG A 83 5.23 13.71 10.58
C ARG A 83 5.20 15.14 11.07
N ASP A 84 4.21 15.56 11.86
CA ASP A 84 4.14 16.94 12.35
C ASP A 84 5.18 17.24 13.44
N ARG A 85 5.90 16.21 13.91
CA ARG A 85 6.94 16.32 14.95
C ARG A 85 8.35 16.13 14.40
N GLN A 86 8.61 16.58 13.17
CA GLN A 86 9.94 16.47 12.56
C GLN A 86 10.99 17.22 13.37
N ILE A 87 12.21 16.68 13.35
CA ILE A 87 13.38 17.34 13.90
C ILE A 87 14.11 18.00 12.72
N PRO A 88 14.18 19.34 12.68
CA PRO A 88 14.67 20.04 11.50
C PRO A 88 16.17 19.84 11.25
N ASN A 89 16.98 19.61 12.30
CA ASN A 89 18.43 19.53 12.18
C ASN A 89 19.00 18.27 12.87
N LYS A 90 19.51 17.34 12.07
CA LYS A 90 20.10 16.08 12.53
C LYS A 90 21.39 16.31 13.32
N HIS A 91 22.25 17.23 12.89
CA HIS A 91 23.49 17.55 13.59
C HIS A 91 23.23 18.11 14.99
N THR A 92 22.28 19.04 15.13
CA THR A 92 21.86 19.58 16.43
C THR A 92 21.32 18.48 17.34
N PHE A 93 20.53 17.57 16.78
CA PHE A 93 20.04 16.40 17.51
C PHE A 93 21.19 15.54 18.03
N GLN A 94 22.14 15.17 17.17
CA GLN A 94 23.29 14.34 17.53
C GLN A 94 24.16 14.99 18.62
N LYS A 95 24.41 16.29 18.54
CA LYS A 95 25.12 17.02 19.60
C LYS A 95 24.38 16.92 20.93
N SER A 96 23.06 17.17 20.93
CA SER A 96 22.25 17.08 22.14
C SER A 96 22.19 15.65 22.71
N LYS A 97 22.28 14.62 21.86
CA LYS A 97 22.30 13.21 22.27
C LYS A 97 23.55 12.85 23.06
N VAL A 98 24.71 13.38 22.68
CA VAL A 98 25.98 13.17 23.41
C VAL A 98 25.90 13.81 24.81
N GLU A 99 25.29 14.98 24.90
CA GLU A 99 25.28 15.80 26.11
C GLU A 99 24.11 15.48 27.07
N ASN A 100 23.03 14.85 26.58
CA ASN A 100 21.78 14.71 27.32
C ASN A 100 21.15 13.31 27.25
N LYS A 101 21.07 12.63 28.41
CA LYS A 101 20.41 11.31 28.55
C LYS A 101 18.92 11.33 28.19
N THR A 102 18.22 12.45 28.39
CA THR A 102 16.81 12.59 28.00
C THR A 102 16.66 12.49 26.49
N THR A 103 17.55 13.11 25.71
CA THR A 103 17.56 13.00 24.25
C THR A 103 17.76 11.55 23.80
N GLN A 104 18.69 10.83 24.42
CA GLN A 104 18.90 9.39 24.14
C GLN A 104 17.66 8.56 24.45
N HIS A 105 16.96 8.87 25.55
CA HIS A 105 15.70 8.22 25.89
C HIS A 105 14.62 8.52 24.85
N THR A 106 14.48 9.78 24.42
CA THR A 106 13.53 10.19 23.38
C THR A 106 13.78 9.48 22.04
N GLU A 107 15.03 9.33 21.62
CA GLU A 107 15.38 8.56 20.41
C GLU A 107 14.89 7.12 20.49
N ARG A 108 15.15 6.45 21.62
CA ARG A 108 14.75 5.05 21.85
C ARG A 108 13.23 4.90 21.79
N ILE A 109 12.48 5.80 22.44
CA ILE A 109 11.01 5.81 22.36
C ILE A 109 10.54 6.09 20.93
N SER A 110 11.17 7.03 20.22
CA SER A 110 10.86 7.30 18.83
C SER A 110 11.05 6.07 17.94
N ILE A 111 12.13 5.31 18.12
CA ILE A 111 12.36 4.07 17.36
C ILE A 111 11.19 3.09 17.58
N HIS A 112 10.69 2.92 18.81
CA HIS A 112 9.53 2.08 19.04
C HIS A 112 8.27 2.56 18.29
N ILE A 113 8.02 3.87 18.26
CA ILE A 113 6.91 4.45 17.47
C ILE A 113 7.11 4.17 15.97
N GLU A 114 8.33 4.32 15.48
CA GLU A 114 8.69 4.07 14.07
C GLU A 114 8.51 2.61 13.69
N THR A 115 8.85 1.68 14.58
CA THR A 115 8.65 0.26 14.31
C THR A 115 7.16 -0.07 14.14
N ALA A 116 6.27 0.61 14.88
CA ALA A 116 4.83 0.47 14.71
C ALA A 116 4.34 1.06 13.38
N LEU A 117 4.87 2.22 12.96
CA LEU A 117 4.60 2.81 11.65
C LEU A 117 5.03 1.86 10.52
N TYR A 118 6.27 1.40 10.59
CA TYR A 118 6.89 0.49 9.62
C TYR A 118 6.05 -0.78 9.43
N ILE A 119 5.65 -1.44 10.53
CA ILE A 119 4.76 -2.60 10.44
C ILE A 119 3.41 -2.23 9.86
N LYS A 120 2.77 -1.14 10.31
CA LYS A 120 1.46 -0.75 9.79
C LYS A 120 1.47 -0.55 8.27
N PHE A 121 2.55 -0.07 7.69
CA PHE A 121 2.68 0.01 6.24
C PHE A 121 2.85 -1.36 5.59
N TRP A 122 3.88 -2.11 6.00
CA TRP A 122 4.24 -3.37 5.33
C TRP A 122 3.31 -4.55 5.62
N GLU A 123 2.43 -4.44 6.62
CA GLU A 123 1.39 -5.43 6.94
C GLU A 123 -0.01 -5.05 6.51
N SER A 124 -0.21 -3.83 6.02
CA SER A 124 -1.54 -3.37 5.61
C SER A 124 -2.03 -4.16 4.40
N GLU A 125 -3.22 -4.77 4.54
CA GLU A 125 -3.89 -5.45 3.44
C GLU A 125 -4.13 -4.50 2.26
N HIS A 126 -4.54 -3.27 2.57
CA HIS A 126 -4.76 -2.23 1.56
C HIS A 126 -3.46 -1.90 0.81
N ILE A 127 -2.35 -1.67 1.51
CA ILE A 127 -1.05 -1.35 0.88
C ILE A 127 -0.57 -2.51 0.00
N ILE A 128 -0.63 -3.75 0.50
CA ILE A 128 -0.18 -4.91 -0.27
C ILE A 128 -1.07 -5.12 -1.50
N ARG A 129 -2.39 -4.96 -1.37
CA ARG A 129 -3.35 -5.03 -2.49
C ARG A 129 -3.11 -3.94 -3.53
N LEU A 130 -2.80 -2.72 -3.08
CA LEU A 130 -2.43 -1.59 -3.94
C LEU A 130 -1.16 -1.91 -4.72
N LEU A 131 -0.07 -2.30 -4.04
CA LEU A 131 1.19 -2.65 -4.68
C LEU A 131 1.04 -3.83 -5.64
N HIS A 132 0.27 -4.84 -5.27
CA HIS A 132 -0.04 -5.99 -6.13
C HIS A 132 -0.72 -5.59 -7.42
N ASN A 133 -1.80 -4.79 -7.33
CA ASN A 133 -2.48 -4.33 -8.53
C ASN A 133 -1.62 -3.35 -9.32
N LEU A 134 -0.82 -2.51 -8.67
CA LEU A 134 0.12 -1.60 -9.35
C LEU A 134 1.12 -2.38 -10.20
N ALA A 135 1.73 -3.42 -9.63
CA ALA A 135 2.66 -4.31 -10.33
C ALA A 135 1.99 -4.99 -11.53
N ARG A 136 0.76 -5.51 -11.34
CA ARG A 136 -0.02 -6.14 -12.42
C ARG A 136 -0.30 -5.18 -13.58
N LEU A 137 -0.82 -4.00 -13.29
CA LEU A 137 -1.13 -3.00 -14.32
C LEU A 137 0.15 -2.57 -15.05
N SER A 138 1.26 -2.42 -14.34
CA SER A 138 2.56 -2.10 -14.91
C SER A 138 3.08 -3.18 -15.86
N ASN A 139 2.78 -4.45 -15.57
CA ASN A 139 3.08 -5.60 -16.42
C ASN A 139 2.01 -5.91 -17.49
N LYS A 140 1.13 -4.96 -17.82
CA LYS A 140 0.03 -5.13 -18.78
C LYS A 140 -0.89 -6.30 -18.43
N GLN A 141 -1.09 -6.57 -17.14
CA GLN A 141 -2.03 -7.58 -16.65
C GLN A 141 -3.33 -6.90 -16.21
N ASP A 142 -4.41 -7.67 -16.15
CA ASP A 142 -5.71 -7.15 -15.69
C ASP A 142 -5.72 -6.88 -14.18
N PHE A 143 -6.52 -5.89 -13.75
CA PHE A 143 -6.82 -5.66 -12.33
C PHE A 143 -7.33 -6.93 -11.65
N ASN A 144 -6.82 -7.25 -10.47
CA ASN A 144 -7.19 -8.44 -9.71
C ASN A 144 -8.23 -8.13 -8.63
N TRP A 145 -9.51 -8.28 -8.98
CA TRP A 145 -10.63 -8.16 -8.05
C TRP A 145 -10.56 -9.13 -6.88
N HIS A 146 -9.96 -10.30 -7.06
CA HIS A 146 -9.98 -11.41 -6.11
C HIS A 146 -8.67 -11.53 -5.30
N PHE A 147 -7.85 -10.47 -5.28
CA PHE A 147 -6.66 -10.45 -4.44
C PHE A 147 -7.01 -10.64 -2.96
N ASP A 148 -6.24 -11.48 -2.29
CA ASP A 148 -6.34 -11.74 -0.85
C ASP A 148 -4.97 -12.22 -0.36
N SER A 149 -4.31 -11.40 0.45
CA SER A 149 -2.97 -11.72 0.93
C SER A 149 -2.96 -12.98 1.83
N SER A 150 -4.08 -13.28 2.50
CA SER A 150 -4.18 -14.42 3.42
C SER A 150 -4.22 -15.77 2.71
N ASN A 151 -4.60 -15.80 1.42
CA ASN A 151 -4.66 -17.02 0.61
C ASN A 151 -3.91 -16.89 -0.73
N PHE A 152 -2.98 -15.93 -0.81
CA PHE A 152 -2.20 -15.72 -2.02
C PHE A 152 -1.36 -16.95 -2.36
N LYS A 153 -1.40 -17.35 -3.64
CA LYS A 153 -0.68 -18.51 -4.16
C LYS A 153 0.03 -18.15 -5.46
N ILE A 154 1.24 -18.64 -5.63
CA ILE A 154 1.94 -18.64 -6.92
C ILE A 154 1.99 -20.07 -7.44
N THR A 155 1.64 -20.26 -8.70
CA THR A 155 1.74 -21.55 -9.39
C THR A 155 3.02 -21.58 -10.21
N ASN A 156 3.88 -22.56 -9.93
CA ASN A 156 5.06 -22.80 -10.75
C ASN A 156 4.63 -23.37 -12.10
N LYS A 157 4.92 -22.65 -13.20
CA LYS A 157 4.46 -23.01 -14.55
C LYS A 157 5.00 -24.37 -15.03
N THR A 158 6.18 -24.77 -14.58
CA THR A 158 6.83 -26.02 -15.04
C THR A 158 6.32 -27.25 -14.30
N SER A 159 6.06 -27.12 -13.00
CA SER A 159 5.65 -28.25 -12.15
C SER A 159 4.14 -28.31 -11.86
N GLY A 160 3.40 -27.24 -12.18
CA GLY A 160 1.98 -27.09 -11.84
C GLY A 160 1.69 -26.95 -10.35
N LYS A 161 2.71 -27.00 -9.48
CA LYS A 161 2.55 -26.93 -8.02
C LYS A 161 2.30 -25.48 -7.61
N SER A 162 1.29 -25.31 -6.75
CA SER A 162 0.97 -24.01 -6.16
C SER A 162 1.55 -23.89 -4.76
N GLN A 163 2.26 -22.81 -4.49
CA GLN A 163 2.81 -22.47 -3.18
C GLN A 163 2.01 -21.31 -2.58
N LYS A 164 1.50 -21.49 -1.36
CA LYS A 164 0.91 -20.39 -0.59
C LYS A 164 2.01 -19.50 -0.04
N LEU A 165 1.90 -18.19 -0.24
CA LEU A 165 2.82 -17.21 0.31
C LEU A 165 2.14 -16.42 1.41
N GLY A 166 2.85 -16.16 2.50
CA GLY A 166 2.49 -15.12 3.45
C GLY A 166 2.93 -13.74 2.94
N ARG A 167 2.56 -12.67 3.65
CA ARG A 167 2.87 -11.28 3.27
C ARG A 167 4.34 -11.03 2.94
N THR A 168 5.24 -11.60 3.73
CA THR A 168 6.68 -11.56 3.46
C THR A 168 7.04 -12.12 2.09
N GLY A 169 6.53 -13.31 1.76
CA GLY A 169 6.77 -13.93 0.46
C GLY A 169 6.10 -13.17 -0.69
N ILE A 170 4.94 -12.54 -0.43
CA ILE A 170 4.30 -11.65 -1.41
C ILE A 170 5.24 -10.48 -1.72
N ILE A 171 5.81 -9.80 -0.72
CA ILE A 171 6.67 -8.64 -0.98
C ILE A 171 8.01 -9.06 -1.61
N GLU A 172 8.75 -9.96 -0.97
CA GLU A 172 10.13 -10.31 -1.38
C GLU A 172 10.20 -11.17 -2.64
N SER A 173 9.29 -12.14 -2.80
CA SER A 173 9.37 -13.08 -3.91
C SER A 173 8.47 -12.69 -5.08
N HIS A 174 7.33 -12.04 -4.83
CA HIS A 174 6.36 -11.68 -5.87
C HIS A 174 6.46 -10.23 -6.32
N LEU A 175 6.24 -9.26 -5.42
CA LEU A 175 6.14 -7.85 -5.80
C LEU A 175 7.47 -7.33 -6.32
N ILE A 176 8.58 -7.62 -5.63
CA ILE A 176 9.92 -7.23 -6.07
C ILE A 176 10.21 -7.78 -7.47
N SER A 177 9.90 -9.05 -7.76
CA SER A 177 10.13 -9.62 -9.10
C SER A 177 9.20 -9.06 -10.17
N GLU A 178 7.95 -8.76 -9.85
CA GLU A 178 7.02 -8.12 -10.80
C GLU A 178 7.42 -6.67 -11.09
N PHE A 179 7.89 -5.92 -10.10
CA PHE A 179 8.42 -4.57 -10.31
C PHE A 179 9.74 -4.60 -11.07
N ASP A 180 10.63 -5.54 -10.80
CA ASP A 180 11.89 -5.69 -11.55
C ASP A 180 11.66 -5.83 -13.06
N ASN A 181 10.58 -6.51 -13.46
CA ASN A 181 10.21 -6.65 -14.87
C ASN A 181 9.69 -5.35 -15.53
N SER A 182 9.10 -4.43 -14.76
CA SER A 182 8.38 -3.26 -15.29
C SER A 182 9.01 -1.90 -14.96
N CYS A 183 9.61 -1.78 -13.77
CA CYS A 183 10.27 -0.61 -13.22
C CYS A 183 11.33 -1.05 -12.18
N PRO A 184 12.54 -1.44 -12.63
CA PRO A 184 13.63 -1.87 -11.74
C PRO A 184 13.95 -0.86 -10.63
N GLU A 185 13.83 0.45 -10.92
CA GLU A 185 14.09 1.51 -9.94
C GLU A 185 13.12 1.45 -8.76
N PHE A 186 11.85 1.11 -9.01
CA PHE A 186 10.87 0.92 -7.94
C PHE A 186 11.11 -0.40 -7.18
N SER A 187 11.58 -1.44 -7.86
CA SER A 187 12.03 -2.69 -7.21
C SER A 187 13.17 -2.42 -6.22
N ASP A 188 14.21 -1.70 -6.67
CA ASP A 188 15.36 -1.32 -5.84
C ASP A 188 14.95 -0.42 -4.67
N LEU A 189 13.99 0.49 -4.88
CA LEU A 189 13.43 1.32 -3.83
C LEU A 189 12.75 0.47 -2.74
N ILE A 190 11.90 -0.49 -3.10
CA ILE A 190 11.27 -1.40 -2.14
C ILE A 190 12.32 -2.23 -1.40
N GLN A 191 13.31 -2.79 -2.10
CA GLN A 191 14.41 -3.55 -1.50
C GLN A 191 15.25 -2.71 -0.53
N SER A 192 15.38 -1.41 -0.77
CA SER A 192 16.14 -0.50 0.08
C SER A 192 15.47 -0.23 1.43
N CYS A 193 14.15 -0.41 1.52
CA CYS A 193 13.37 -0.09 2.71
C CYS A 193 12.50 -1.23 3.25
N TYR A 194 12.59 -2.44 2.68
CA TYR A 194 11.93 -3.63 3.19
C TYR A 194 12.96 -4.69 3.60
N SER A 195 12.67 -5.39 4.70
CA SER A 195 13.40 -6.57 5.13
C SER A 195 12.46 -7.50 5.88
N SER A 196 12.28 -8.71 5.37
CA SER A 196 11.54 -9.79 6.04
C SER A 196 11.99 -10.02 7.47
N GLN A 197 13.31 -10.11 7.67
CA GLN A 197 13.88 -10.38 8.98
C GLN A 197 13.51 -9.27 9.96
N ILE A 198 13.77 -8.00 9.60
CA ILE A 198 13.46 -6.84 10.45
C ILE A 198 11.96 -6.78 10.75
N ARG A 199 11.11 -6.93 9.72
CA ARG A 199 9.64 -6.97 9.88
C ARG A 199 9.22 -8.06 10.85
N ASN A 200 9.77 -9.28 10.71
CA ASN A 200 9.44 -10.41 11.58
C ASN A 200 9.92 -10.17 13.01
N SER A 201 11.12 -9.59 13.19
CA SER A 201 11.63 -9.25 14.51
C SER A 201 10.69 -8.28 15.22
N ILE A 202 10.24 -7.23 14.53
CA ILE A 202 9.34 -6.25 15.11
C ILE A 202 7.97 -6.89 15.40
N ALA A 203 7.42 -7.68 14.47
CA ALA A 203 6.07 -8.25 14.59
C ALA A 203 5.94 -9.23 15.77
N HIS A 204 7.06 -9.85 16.15
CA HIS A 204 7.13 -10.77 17.28
C HIS A 204 7.81 -10.17 18.52
N SER A 205 8.08 -8.86 18.53
CA SER A 205 8.80 -8.17 19.61
C SER A 205 10.16 -8.80 19.93
N GLN A 206 10.83 -9.35 18.92
CA GLN A 206 12.13 -10.03 18.98
C GLN A 206 13.28 -9.07 18.68
N PHE A 207 13.31 -7.93 19.38
CA PHE A 207 14.41 -6.96 19.30
C PHE A 207 14.58 -6.18 20.60
N PHE A 208 15.76 -5.61 20.80
CA PHE A 208 16.04 -4.67 21.88
C PHE A 208 17.01 -3.57 21.42
N LEU A 209 17.01 -2.44 22.13
CA LEU A 209 17.86 -1.30 21.82
C LEU A 209 19.08 -1.29 22.75
N TYR A 210 20.28 -1.34 22.20
CA TYR A 210 21.53 -1.27 22.98
C TYR A 210 22.57 -0.41 22.26
N GLY A 211 23.16 0.56 22.97
CA GLY A 211 23.94 1.62 22.32
C GLY A 211 23.11 2.32 21.24
N ASP A 212 23.71 2.52 20.07
CA ASP A 212 23.10 3.09 18.87
C ASP A 212 22.63 2.04 17.86
N PHE A 213 22.25 0.86 18.38
CA PHE A 213 21.87 -0.30 17.57
C PHE A 213 20.52 -0.87 17.99
N ILE A 214 19.77 -1.31 16.98
CA ILE A 214 18.64 -2.23 17.12
C ILE A 214 19.18 -3.63 16.97
N ASN A 215 19.08 -4.43 18.03
CA ASN A 215 19.58 -5.80 18.08
C ASN A 215 18.39 -6.75 17.93
N PHE A 216 18.51 -7.70 17.00
CA PHE A 216 17.45 -8.65 16.69
C PHE A 216 17.74 -10.00 17.35
N THR A 217 16.74 -10.63 17.97
CA THR A 217 16.91 -11.92 18.66
C THR A 217 16.43 -13.12 17.84
N ASN A 218 15.95 -12.89 16.63
CA ASN A 218 15.46 -13.91 15.70
C ASN A 218 16.48 -14.33 14.62
N HIS A 219 17.74 -13.94 14.75
CA HIS A 219 18.80 -14.39 13.86
C HIS A 219 19.13 -15.86 14.15
N GLN A 220 19.35 -16.65 13.11
CA GLN A 220 19.75 -18.05 13.24
C GLN A 220 21.13 -18.24 12.60
N HIS A 221 22.14 -18.54 13.41
CA HIS A 221 23.48 -18.80 12.90
C HIS A 221 23.48 -19.98 11.92
N GLY A 222 23.98 -19.78 10.70
CA GLY A 222 24.20 -20.83 9.71
C GLY A 222 23.14 -20.96 8.61
N LEU A 223 22.09 -20.13 8.61
CA LEU A 223 21.14 -20.05 7.50
C LEU A 223 21.42 -18.82 6.63
N ALA A 224 21.36 -18.96 5.30
CA ALA A 224 21.59 -17.84 4.38
C ALA A 224 20.54 -16.72 4.53
N TYR A 225 19.34 -17.09 4.99
CA TYR A 225 18.22 -16.22 5.31
C TYR A 225 18.16 -16.04 6.85
N ASN A 226 18.17 -14.80 7.35
CA ASN A 226 18.20 -14.38 8.77
C ASN A 226 19.58 -14.09 9.41
N ASN A 227 20.48 -13.41 8.70
CA ASN A 227 21.83 -13.07 9.18
C ASN A 227 21.99 -11.67 9.79
N ILE A 228 20.94 -10.84 9.80
CA ILE A 228 21.01 -9.49 10.38
C ILE A 228 20.89 -9.60 11.91
N SER A 229 22.00 -9.62 12.63
CA SER A 229 21.99 -9.63 14.10
C SER A 229 21.68 -8.26 14.69
N GLN A 230 22.10 -7.18 14.02
CA GLN A 230 21.86 -5.81 14.43
C GLN A 230 21.87 -4.84 13.24
N ILE A 231 21.23 -3.69 13.42
CA ILE A 231 21.36 -2.51 12.53
C ILE A 231 21.60 -1.26 13.38
N SER A 232 22.32 -0.28 12.82
CA SER A 232 22.48 1.00 13.49
C SER A 232 21.22 1.85 13.39
N PHE A 233 21.07 2.83 14.28
CA PHE A 233 19.97 3.80 14.22
C PHE A 233 19.96 4.61 12.92
N GLU A 234 21.12 4.90 12.35
CA GLU A 234 21.23 5.59 11.05
C GLU A 234 20.73 4.71 9.91
N ARG A 235 20.99 3.39 9.96
CA ARG A 235 20.43 2.48 8.97
C ARG A 235 18.91 2.38 9.13
N TRP A 236 18.41 2.26 10.35
CA TRP A 236 16.98 2.26 10.65
C TRP A 236 16.28 3.55 10.19
N GLU A 237 16.94 4.70 10.38
CA GLU A 237 16.48 5.99 9.89
C GLU A 237 16.16 5.94 8.39
N LEU A 238 17.02 5.33 7.58
CA LEU A 238 16.76 5.20 6.13
C LEU A 238 15.51 4.36 5.84
N TYR A 239 15.34 3.21 6.52
CA TYR A 239 14.15 2.36 6.36
C TYR A 239 12.86 3.15 6.62
N ILE A 240 12.80 3.88 7.73
CA ILE A 240 11.59 4.61 8.09
C ILE A 240 11.35 5.84 7.21
N HIS A 241 12.40 6.57 6.83
CA HIS A 241 12.25 7.73 5.93
C HIS A 241 11.77 7.30 4.55
N PHE A 242 12.34 6.21 4.00
CA PHE A 242 11.92 5.70 2.71
C PHE A 242 10.48 5.21 2.77
N THR A 243 10.10 4.46 3.81
CA THR A 243 8.71 4.00 4.00
C THR A 243 7.73 5.17 4.04
N ILE A 244 8.04 6.23 4.77
CA ILE A 244 7.18 7.42 4.87
C ILE A 244 7.11 8.17 3.54
N LEU A 245 8.25 8.38 2.86
CA LEU A 245 8.29 9.07 1.58
C LEU A 245 7.55 8.30 0.49
N ILE A 246 7.68 6.96 0.44
CA ILE A 246 6.91 6.10 -0.45
C ILE A 246 5.41 6.25 -0.16
N TYR A 247 4.99 6.20 1.10
CA TYR A 247 3.59 6.37 1.45
C TYR A 247 3.03 7.73 1.00
N ASN A 248 3.81 8.80 1.19
CA ASN A 248 3.43 10.14 0.73
C ASN A 248 3.30 10.21 -0.80
N ALA A 249 4.26 9.62 -1.51
CA ALA A 249 4.28 9.60 -2.96
C ALA A 249 3.10 8.76 -3.52
N ILE A 250 2.76 7.65 -2.89
CA ILE A 250 1.55 6.86 -3.20
C ILE A 250 0.29 7.72 -3.04
N ILE A 251 0.11 8.39 -1.89
CA ILE A 251 -1.05 9.27 -1.66
C ILE A 251 -1.11 10.40 -2.69
N SER A 252 0.04 11.01 -3.02
CA SER A 252 0.12 12.04 -4.06
C SER A 252 -0.36 11.52 -5.41
N ASN A 253 0.11 10.34 -5.82
CA ASN A 253 -0.28 9.70 -7.07
C ASN A 253 -1.74 9.31 -7.11
N VAL A 254 -2.25 8.71 -6.02
CA VAL A 254 -3.68 8.40 -5.87
C VAL A 254 -4.52 9.65 -6.09
N ASN A 255 -4.17 10.77 -5.44
CA ASN A 255 -4.87 12.04 -5.61
C ASN A 255 -4.74 12.62 -7.04
N ARG A 256 -3.55 12.53 -7.65
CA ARG A 256 -3.27 13.00 -9.01
C ARG A 256 -4.20 12.32 -10.02
N TYR A 257 -4.24 10.99 -9.99
CA TYR A 257 -5.07 10.22 -10.92
C TYR A 257 -6.56 10.25 -10.55
N TYR A 258 -6.91 10.32 -9.28
CA TYR A 258 -8.30 10.53 -8.84
C TYR A 258 -8.91 11.77 -9.50
N ARG A 259 -8.21 12.92 -9.43
CA ARG A 259 -8.66 14.17 -10.04
C ARG A 259 -8.84 14.02 -11.55
N MET A 260 -7.88 13.39 -12.23
CA MET A 260 -7.98 13.10 -13.65
C MET A 260 -9.22 12.25 -13.99
N TYR A 261 -9.53 11.22 -13.20
CA TYR A 261 -10.74 10.41 -13.41
C TYR A 261 -12.02 11.19 -13.13
N CYS A 262 -12.06 12.03 -12.11
CA CYS A 262 -13.19 12.92 -11.83
C CYS A 262 -13.48 13.85 -13.03
N ASP A 263 -12.44 14.44 -13.61
CA ASP A 263 -12.60 15.33 -14.76
C ASP A 263 -13.03 14.57 -16.03
N ARG A 264 -12.52 13.34 -16.23
CA ARG A 264 -13.00 12.44 -17.28
C ARG A 264 -14.49 12.09 -17.11
N ALA A 265 -14.92 11.77 -15.89
CA ALA A 265 -16.31 11.41 -15.63
C ALA A 265 -17.27 12.57 -15.89
N LYS A 266 -16.91 13.81 -15.52
CA LYS A 266 -17.71 15.02 -15.81
C LYS A 266 -17.97 15.23 -17.31
N SER A 267 -17.04 14.76 -18.16
CA SER A 267 -17.17 14.86 -19.62
C SER A 267 -17.99 13.74 -20.27
N LYS A 268 -18.38 12.70 -19.52
CA LYS A 268 -19.09 11.52 -20.02
C LYS A 268 -20.51 11.44 -19.44
N HIS A 269 -21.51 11.18 -20.29
CA HIS A 269 -22.92 11.11 -19.86
C HIS A 269 -23.20 10.00 -18.82
N PHE A 270 -22.56 8.84 -18.98
CA PHE A 270 -22.74 7.67 -18.10
C PHE A 270 -21.59 7.49 -17.09
N GLY A 271 -20.66 8.45 -16.99
CA GLY A 271 -19.44 8.31 -16.18
C GLY A 271 -18.38 7.46 -16.86
N ILE A 272 -17.59 6.72 -16.07
CA ILE A 272 -16.51 5.85 -16.58
C ILE A 272 -16.96 4.39 -16.63
N PRO A 273 -16.61 3.63 -17.67
CA PRO A 273 -16.87 2.20 -17.68
C PRO A 273 -15.95 1.51 -16.68
N ILE A 274 -16.46 0.50 -16.00
CA ILE A 274 -15.73 -0.35 -15.06
C ILE A 274 -15.82 -1.77 -15.58
N ARG A 275 -14.65 -2.41 -15.69
CA ARG A 275 -14.51 -3.80 -16.11
C ARG A 275 -14.34 -4.71 -14.90
N ILE A 276 -15.34 -5.55 -14.65
CA ILE A 276 -15.32 -6.58 -13.63
C ILE A 276 -14.93 -7.90 -14.28
N ILE A 277 -13.85 -8.51 -13.80
CA ILE A 277 -13.45 -9.86 -14.20
C ILE A 277 -13.82 -10.80 -13.07
N LYS A 278 -14.74 -11.73 -13.34
CA LYS A 278 -15.24 -12.69 -12.36
C LYS A 278 -14.28 -13.87 -12.20
N ALA A 279 -14.51 -14.66 -11.16
CA ALA A 279 -13.71 -15.84 -10.86
C ALA A 279 -13.70 -16.90 -11.98
N ASP A 280 -14.75 -16.96 -12.80
CA ASP A 280 -14.87 -17.81 -13.99
C ASP A 280 -14.27 -17.18 -15.26
N HIS A 281 -13.57 -16.04 -15.12
CA HIS A 281 -13.02 -15.23 -16.19
C HIS A 281 -14.05 -14.55 -17.11
N SER A 282 -15.34 -14.63 -16.80
CA SER A 282 -16.34 -13.83 -17.50
C SER A 282 -16.16 -12.34 -17.17
N VAL A 283 -16.45 -11.50 -18.16
CA VAL A 283 -16.29 -10.04 -18.06
C VAL A 283 -17.65 -9.39 -17.97
N GLU A 284 -17.82 -8.51 -17.01
CA GLU A 284 -19.00 -7.66 -16.85
C GLU A 284 -18.57 -6.19 -16.94
N LEU A 285 -19.26 -5.41 -17.77
CA LEU A 285 -19.06 -3.97 -17.87
C LEU A 285 -20.19 -3.25 -17.14
N ARG A 286 -19.81 -2.34 -16.25
CA ARG A 286 -20.71 -1.44 -15.53
C ARG A 286 -20.26 0.00 -15.71
N TRP A 287 -21.08 0.95 -15.30
CA TRP A 287 -20.77 2.37 -15.39
C TRP A 287 -20.71 2.97 -13.99
N TYR A 288 -19.74 3.87 -13.77
CA TYR A 288 -19.49 4.50 -12.48
C TYR A 288 -19.45 6.02 -12.66
N THR A 289 -20.36 6.72 -12.00
CA THR A 289 -20.55 8.16 -12.15
C THR A 289 -20.00 8.92 -10.97
N TYR A 290 -19.56 10.16 -11.22
CA TYR A 290 -19.15 11.10 -10.19
C TYR A 290 -20.19 12.20 -10.07
N ASP A 291 -20.84 12.33 -8.91
CA ASP A 291 -21.91 13.32 -8.66
C ASP A 291 -21.39 14.69 -8.19
N GLY A 292 -20.07 14.88 -8.19
CA GLY A 292 -19.41 16.08 -7.66
C GLY A 292 -18.94 15.93 -6.21
N CYS A 293 -19.45 14.95 -5.48
CA CYS A 293 -19.07 14.65 -4.09
C CYS A 293 -18.52 13.24 -3.94
N ARG A 294 -19.10 12.26 -4.66
CA ARG A 294 -18.79 10.84 -4.52
C ARG A 294 -18.93 10.11 -5.84
N TRP A 295 -18.29 8.94 -5.88
CA TRP A 295 -18.50 7.97 -6.93
C TRP A 295 -19.62 7.00 -6.57
N CYS A 296 -20.42 6.62 -7.55
CA CYS A 296 -21.52 5.65 -7.38
C CYS A 296 -21.76 4.86 -8.67
N TRP A 297 -22.34 3.66 -8.54
CA TRP A 297 -22.78 2.90 -9.70
C TRP A 297 -23.87 3.67 -10.45
N TYR A 298 -23.74 3.75 -11.77
CA TYR A 298 -24.80 4.28 -12.61
C TYR A 298 -25.99 3.33 -12.60
N ILE A 299 -27.17 3.88 -12.36
CA ILE A 299 -28.43 3.13 -12.37
C ILE A 299 -29.30 3.74 -13.47
N ASN A 300 -29.66 2.93 -14.46
CA ASN A 300 -30.51 3.39 -15.54
C ASN A 300 -31.95 3.57 -15.02
N SER A 301 -32.46 4.80 -15.02
CA SER A 301 -33.69 5.17 -14.32
C SER A 301 -35.01 4.77 -15.02
N ASP A 302 -34.96 3.99 -16.11
CA ASP A 302 -36.18 3.45 -16.74
C ASP A 302 -36.86 2.38 -15.87
N GLN A 303 -36.18 1.89 -14.83
CA GLN A 303 -36.78 1.11 -13.74
C GLN A 303 -36.39 1.77 -12.42
N GLY A 304 -37.16 2.79 -12.00
CA GLY A 304 -36.86 3.59 -10.82
C GLY A 304 -36.63 2.77 -9.55
N ARG A 305 -35.37 2.55 -9.18
CA ARG A 305 -34.92 2.15 -7.84
C ARG A 305 -33.51 2.71 -7.58
N GLN A 306 -33.39 3.51 -6.53
CA GLN A 306 -32.11 4.00 -6.00
C GLN A 306 -31.40 2.86 -5.26
N GLU A 307 -30.38 2.25 -5.85
CA GLU A 307 -29.71 1.08 -5.24
C GLU A 307 -28.55 1.44 -4.29
N ASP A 308 -27.97 2.64 -4.31
CA ASP A 308 -26.74 2.89 -3.51
C ASP A 308 -26.77 4.10 -2.54
N ARG A 309 -27.94 4.56 -2.11
CA ARG A 309 -28.00 5.65 -1.10
C ARG A 309 -27.68 5.23 0.34
N TYR A 310 -27.41 3.94 0.61
CA TYR A 310 -27.47 3.41 1.97
C TYR A 310 -26.15 3.31 2.75
N TRP A 311 -25.00 3.65 2.20
CA TRP A 311 -23.71 3.40 2.88
C TRP A 311 -22.98 4.62 3.47
N LEU A 312 -23.64 5.76 3.71
CA LEU A 312 -22.97 6.92 4.36
C LEU A 312 -23.81 7.71 5.38
N ASN A 313 -24.95 7.18 5.84
CA ASN A 313 -25.65 7.76 6.99
C ASN A 313 -25.74 6.74 8.12
N LYS A 314 -24.63 6.58 8.86
CA LYS A 314 -24.63 6.35 10.31
C LYS A 314 -23.24 6.54 10.89
#